data_AF-A0A5C5YDB1-F1
#
_entry.id   AF-A0A5C5YDB1-F1
#
_cell.length_a   1.000
_cell.length_b   1.000
_cell.length_c   1.000
_cell.angle_alpha   90.00
_cell.angle_beta   90.00
_cell.angle_gamma   90.00
#
_symmetry.space_group_name_H-M   'P 1'
#
loop_
_entity.id
_entity.type
_entity.pdbx_description
1 polymer ?
#
loop_
_entity_poly.entity_id
_entity_poly.type
_entity_poly.pdbx_seq_one_letter_code
_entity_poly.pdbx_strand_id
1 'polypeptide(L)'
;MNNIYMQFRNDSIRFSILLSLVVVLGCRDESATAKQSHFEHDHGVAAHWPSDLPDAAKQLRSRLDRTSTDDPESDELQEEMADLVSWIPEVAADSSLSENDWIPINEAAKSLSKKLQPSGHQWTQSAREQAYQLCDLIEKSESKPTAHPVTLESKSS
;
A
#
# COMPACT_ATOMS: atom_id res chain seq x y z
N MET A 1 54.68 47.26 27.64
CA MET A 1 53.91 48.40 28.15
C MET A 1 53.34 49.17 26.96
N ASN A 2 52.02 49.25 26.91
CA ASN A 2 51.13 50.19 26.21
C ASN A 2 51.15 50.28 24.68
N ASN A 3 50.06 50.44 23.91
CA ASN A 3 48.59 50.27 23.94
C ASN A 3 48.09 51.10 22.71
N ILE A 4 46.83 50.86 22.26
CA ILE A 4 45.95 51.81 21.53
C ILE A 4 46.11 51.91 20.01
N TYR A 5 45.08 51.93 19.14
CA TYR A 5 43.68 51.46 19.03
C TYR A 5 43.22 51.93 17.62
N MET A 6 42.34 51.14 16.97
CA MET A 6 41.24 51.52 16.04
C MET A 6 41.46 52.62 14.97
N GLN A 7 41.43 52.32 13.67
CA GLN A 7 40.23 52.10 12.82
C GLN A 7 39.18 53.23 12.87
N PHE A 8 39.31 54.17 11.92
CA PHE A 8 38.27 55.10 11.48
C PHE A 8 37.24 54.32 10.61
N ARG A 9 35.94 54.25 10.93
CA ARG A 9 34.84 55.23 10.64
C ARG A 9 34.83 55.65 9.17
N ASN A 10 33.76 55.68 8.40
CA ASN A 10 32.30 55.65 8.56
C ASN A 10 31.80 55.60 7.09
N ASP A 11 30.81 54.81 6.68
CA ASP A 11 29.51 55.42 6.37
C ASP A 11 28.46 54.33 6.13
N SER A 12 27.52 54.33 7.06
CA SER A 12 26.34 53.50 7.12
C SER A 12 25.18 54.16 6.37
N ILE A 13 24.31 53.31 5.80
CA ILE A 13 22.87 53.54 5.68
C ILE A 13 22.46 54.70 4.76
N ARG A 14 22.04 54.37 3.54
CA ARG A 14 20.84 54.91 2.86
C ARG A 14 20.67 54.17 1.54
N PHE A 15 19.42 53.89 1.17
CA PHE A 15 18.99 53.17 -0.04
C PHE A 15 18.90 51.64 0.06
N SER A 16 18.37 51.16 1.18
CA SER A 16 17.20 50.28 1.06
C SER A 16 16.13 50.98 0.22
N ILE A 17 15.45 50.23 -0.64
CA ILE A 17 14.34 50.66 -1.52
C ILE A 17 14.82 51.29 -2.83
N LEU A 18 15.11 50.46 -3.82
CA LEU A 18 14.62 50.57 -5.21
C LEU A 18 15.24 49.47 -6.06
N LEU A 19 14.38 48.76 -6.80
CA LEU A 19 14.71 47.81 -7.87
C LEU A 19 15.00 46.35 -7.45
N SER A 20 14.19 45.77 -6.56
CA SER A 20 13.11 44.85 -7.01
C SER A 20 12.64 45.09 -8.45
N LEU A 21 13.34 44.55 -9.45
CA LEU A 21 12.75 44.26 -10.78
C LEU A 21 13.69 43.42 -11.68
N VAL A 22 13.92 42.15 -11.32
CA VAL A 22 14.36 41.13 -12.30
C VAL A 22 13.47 39.91 -12.14
N VAL A 23 12.19 40.13 -12.42
CA VAL A 23 11.21 39.09 -12.76
C VAL A 23 10.93 39.26 -14.25
N VAL A 24 10.69 38.14 -14.93
CA VAL A 24 10.30 37.98 -16.34
C VAL A 24 11.44 37.79 -17.34
N LEU A 25 12.05 36.60 -17.29
CA LEU A 25 12.32 35.82 -18.50
C LEU A 25 11.80 34.40 -18.28
N GLY A 26 10.49 34.28 -18.20
CA GLY A 26 9.75 33.02 -18.24
C GLY A 26 8.76 33.07 -19.41
N CYS A 27 9.26 32.94 -20.64
CA CYS A 27 8.45 32.48 -21.76
C CYS A 27 8.80 31.01 -21.96
N ARG A 28 7.94 30.11 -21.47
CA ARG A 28 7.95 28.72 -21.92
C ARG A 28 6.50 28.31 -22.13
N ASP A 29 6.22 27.98 -23.39
CA ASP A 29 4.93 27.75 -24.03
C ASP A 29 3.81 27.19 -23.14
N GLU A 30 2.71 27.92 -23.17
CA GLU A 30 1.34 27.51 -22.89
C GLU A 30 0.90 26.46 -23.94
N SER A 31 1.58 25.31 -24.00
CA SER A 31 1.01 24.13 -24.63
C SER A 31 0.00 23.59 -23.63
N ALA A 32 -1.28 23.81 -23.90
CA ALA A 32 -2.36 23.02 -23.35
C ALA A 32 -2.14 21.56 -23.79
N THR A 33 -1.24 20.86 -23.10
CA THR A 33 -1.20 19.41 -23.14
C THR A 33 -2.52 19.00 -22.53
N ALA A 34 -3.45 18.63 -23.41
CA ALA A 34 -4.65 17.92 -23.07
C ALA A 34 -4.28 16.95 -21.93
N LYS A 35 -5.06 16.96 -20.86
CA LYS A 35 -5.10 15.81 -19.95
C LYS A 35 -5.64 14.65 -20.77
N GLN A 36 -4.79 14.08 -21.61
CA GLN A 36 -4.95 12.77 -22.18
C GLN A 36 -4.74 11.86 -20.97
N SER A 37 -5.82 11.71 -20.20
CA SER A 37 -6.02 10.67 -19.23
C SER A 37 -6.00 9.36 -20.02
N HIS A 38 -4.80 8.94 -20.40
CA HIS A 38 -4.49 7.75 -21.17
C HIS A 38 -4.60 6.54 -20.24
N PHE A 39 -5.79 6.35 -19.68
CA PHE A 39 -6.19 5.14 -18.99
C PHE A 39 -7.16 4.37 -19.90
N GLU A 40 -6.74 4.09 -21.12
CA GLU A 40 -7.13 2.83 -21.76
C GLU A 40 -6.23 1.74 -21.16
N HIS A 41 -6.32 1.56 -19.84
CA HIS A 41 -5.77 0.37 -19.23
C HIS A 41 -6.85 -0.68 -19.29
N ASP A 42 -6.84 -1.45 -20.37
CA ASP A 42 -7.42 -2.78 -20.41
C ASP A 42 -6.59 -3.66 -19.46
N HIS A 43 -6.78 -3.46 -18.15
CA HIS A 43 -6.17 -4.28 -17.12
C HIS A 43 -6.92 -5.61 -17.12
N GLY A 44 -6.47 -6.54 -17.98
CA GLY A 44 -6.91 -7.92 -17.89
C GLY A 44 -6.72 -8.42 -16.46
N VAL A 45 -7.80 -8.88 -15.83
CA VAL A 45 -7.74 -9.52 -14.52
C VAL A 45 -6.88 -10.77 -14.67
N ALA A 46 -5.85 -10.91 -13.84
CA ALA A 46 -4.99 -12.07 -13.84
C ALA A 46 -5.82 -13.35 -13.66
N ALA A 47 -5.42 -14.45 -14.31
CA ALA A 47 -6.19 -15.70 -14.27
C ALA A 47 -6.38 -16.28 -12.85
N HIS A 48 -5.45 -15.97 -11.94
CA HIS A 48 -5.46 -16.36 -10.53
C HIS A 48 -6.06 -15.31 -9.58
N TRP A 49 -6.72 -14.26 -10.09
CA TRP A 49 -7.44 -13.33 -9.24
C TRP A 49 -8.50 -14.06 -8.41
N PRO A 50 -8.56 -13.86 -7.08
CA PRO A 50 -9.50 -14.56 -6.23
C PRO A 50 -10.92 -14.00 -6.35
N SER A 51 -11.92 -14.87 -6.26
CA SER A 51 -13.33 -14.43 -6.30
C SER A 51 -13.79 -13.73 -5.01
N ASP A 52 -13.22 -14.13 -3.88
CA ASP A 52 -13.51 -13.62 -2.54
C ASP A 52 -12.36 -13.93 -1.57
N LEU A 53 -12.49 -13.53 -0.29
CA LEU A 53 -11.49 -13.78 0.74
C LEU A 53 -11.25 -15.29 1.01
N PRO A 54 -12.28 -16.13 1.19
CA PRO A 54 -12.11 -17.58 1.31
C PRO A 54 -11.33 -18.19 0.15
N ASP A 55 -11.63 -17.79 -1.09
CA ASP A 55 -10.93 -18.26 -2.27
C ASP A 55 -9.46 -17.80 -2.26
N ALA A 56 -9.18 -16.54 -1.92
CA ALA A 56 -7.81 -16.05 -1.76
C ALA A 56 -6.99 -16.89 -0.77
N ALA A 57 -7.56 -17.19 0.40
CA ALA A 57 -6.91 -18.02 1.42
C ALA A 57 -6.65 -19.45 0.92
N LYS A 58 -7.65 -20.07 0.27
CA LYS A 58 -7.54 -21.42 -0.32
C LYS A 58 -6.47 -21.48 -1.40
N GLN A 59 -6.47 -20.51 -2.32
CA GLN A 59 -5.51 -20.40 -3.39
C GLN A 59 -4.08 -20.23 -2.87
N LEU A 60 -3.89 -19.39 -1.85
CA LEU A 60 -2.60 -19.18 -1.20
C LEU A 60 -2.11 -20.44 -0.48
N ARG A 61 -2.96 -21.09 0.32
CA ARG A 61 -2.65 -22.37 0.99
C ARG A 61 -2.23 -23.46 0.02
N SER A 62 -3.00 -23.65 -1.04
CA SER A 62 -2.71 -24.65 -2.07
C SER A 62 -1.32 -24.47 -2.67
N ARG A 63 -0.92 -23.21 -2.93
CA ARG A 63 0.41 -22.89 -3.46
C ARG A 63 1.49 -23.04 -2.40
N LEU A 64 1.26 -22.62 -1.17
CA LEU A 64 2.17 -22.90 -0.05
C LEU A 64 2.46 -24.41 0.04
N ASP A 65 1.43 -25.26 0.03
CA ASP A 65 1.60 -26.71 0.17
C ASP A 65 2.32 -27.38 -1.01
N ARG A 66 2.26 -26.77 -2.21
CA ARG A 66 2.91 -27.27 -3.43
C ARG A 66 4.34 -26.77 -3.61
N THR A 67 4.73 -25.72 -2.91
CA THR A 67 6.03 -25.07 -3.04
C THR A 67 6.91 -25.40 -1.84
N SER A 68 8.17 -25.75 -2.08
CA SER A 68 9.18 -25.89 -1.02
C SER A 68 10.08 -24.66 -0.99
N THR A 69 10.72 -24.36 0.14
CA THR A 69 11.66 -23.22 0.24
C THR A 69 12.87 -23.34 -0.67
N ASP A 70 13.20 -24.56 -1.09
CA ASP A 70 14.43 -24.90 -1.80
C ASP A 70 14.19 -25.30 -3.26
N ASP A 71 12.96 -25.12 -3.77
CA ASP A 71 12.59 -25.53 -5.13
C ASP A 71 12.62 -24.34 -6.11
N PRO A 72 13.66 -24.23 -6.96
CA PRO A 72 13.78 -23.17 -7.95
C PRO A 72 12.89 -23.38 -9.18
N GLU A 73 12.24 -24.54 -9.36
CA GLU A 73 11.27 -24.72 -10.46
C GLU A 73 9.90 -24.10 -10.12
N SER A 74 9.80 -23.40 -8.99
CA SER A 74 8.56 -22.87 -8.43
C SER A 74 8.43 -21.34 -8.56
N ASP A 75 9.26 -20.65 -9.34
CA ASP A 75 9.26 -19.18 -9.41
C ASP A 75 7.88 -18.61 -9.78
N GLU A 76 7.18 -19.19 -10.76
CA GLU A 76 5.81 -18.77 -11.13
C GLU A 76 4.82 -18.88 -9.96
N LEU A 77 4.84 -20.00 -9.23
CA LEU A 77 3.96 -20.16 -8.06
C LEU A 77 4.30 -19.18 -6.94
N GLN A 78 5.58 -18.84 -6.76
CA GLN A 78 6.03 -17.88 -5.76
C GLN A 78 5.60 -16.45 -6.11
N GLU A 79 5.61 -16.09 -7.40
CA GLU A 79 5.06 -14.84 -7.93
C GLU A 79 3.54 -14.78 -7.75
N GLU A 80 2.81 -15.83 -8.15
CA GLU A 80 1.36 -15.89 -7.95
C GLU A 80 0.97 -15.81 -6.47
N MET A 81 1.77 -16.39 -5.57
CA MET A 81 1.57 -16.24 -4.13
C MET A 81 1.77 -14.80 -3.67
N ALA A 82 2.77 -14.09 -4.20
CA ALA A 82 3.03 -12.69 -3.86
C ALA A 82 1.90 -11.79 -4.36
N ASP A 83 1.41 -12.05 -5.57
CA ASP A 83 0.23 -11.39 -6.15
C ASP A 83 -0.99 -11.56 -5.25
N LEU A 84 -1.32 -12.81 -4.87
CA LEU A 84 -2.44 -13.11 -3.98
C LEU A 84 -2.33 -12.31 -2.67
N VAL A 85 -1.16 -12.29 -2.03
CA VAL A 85 -0.96 -11.49 -0.80
C VAL A 85 -1.17 -10.00 -1.06
N SER A 86 -0.75 -9.49 -2.22
CA SER A 86 -0.90 -8.08 -2.58
C SER A 86 -2.36 -7.66 -2.83
N TRP A 87 -3.20 -8.59 -3.29
CA TRP A 87 -4.62 -8.34 -3.58
C TRP A 87 -5.54 -8.54 -2.38
N ILE A 88 -5.15 -9.32 -1.38
CA ILE A 88 -5.96 -9.55 -0.17
C ILE A 88 -6.48 -8.25 0.48
N PRO A 89 -5.72 -7.15 0.61
CA PRO A 89 -6.25 -5.89 1.13
C PRO A 89 -7.43 -5.33 0.32
N GLU A 90 -7.41 -5.46 -1.00
CA GLU A 90 -8.46 -4.98 -1.89
C GLU A 90 -9.71 -5.88 -1.77
N VAL A 91 -9.51 -7.20 -1.82
CA VAL A 91 -10.58 -8.19 -1.64
C VAL A 91 -11.23 -8.08 -0.25
N ALA A 92 -10.43 -7.82 0.79
CA ALA A 92 -10.92 -7.62 2.14
C ALA A 92 -11.79 -6.37 2.26
N ALA A 93 -11.40 -5.27 1.61
CA ALA A 93 -12.15 -4.03 1.62
C ALA A 93 -13.49 -4.12 0.85
N ASP A 94 -13.59 -5.00 -0.14
CA ASP A 94 -14.82 -5.28 -0.90
C ASP A 94 -15.73 -6.34 -0.24
N SER A 95 -15.25 -7.01 0.81
CA SER A 95 -16.00 -8.05 1.52
C SER A 95 -17.15 -7.50 2.38
N SER A 96 -18.05 -8.38 2.81
CA SER A 96 -19.12 -8.04 3.78
C SER A 96 -18.66 -8.04 5.24
N LEU A 97 -17.37 -8.25 5.52
CA LEU A 97 -16.83 -8.27 6.88
C LEU A 97 -16.95 -6.90 7.55
N SER A 98 -17.10 -6.90 8.87
CA SER A 98 -17.05 -5.64 9.62
C SER A 98 -15.64 -5.04 9.58
N GLU A 99 -15.51 -3.74 9.80
CA GLU A 99 -14.20 -3.08 9.87
C GLU A 99 -13.26 -3.71 10.91
N ASN A 100 -13.83 -4.14 12.04
CA ASN A 100 -13.09 -4.85 13.08
C ASN A 100 -12.54 -6.21 12.62
N ASP A 101 -13.12 -6.80 11.56
CA ASP A 101 -12.74 -8.10 11.02
C ASP A 101 -11.82 -7.98 9.79
N TRP A 102 -12.07 -7.03 8.89
CA TRP A 102 -11.26 -6.88 7.68
C TRP A 102 -9.97 -6.06 7.89
N ILE A 103 -9.94 -5.09 8.83
CA ILE A 103 -8.71 -4.33 9.13
C ILE A 103 -7.55 -5.25 9.54
N PRO A 104 -7.72 -6.20 10.48
CA PRO A 104 -6.65 -7.14 10.84
C PRO A 104 -6.11 -7.94 9.65
N ILE A 105 -6.99 -8.36 8.73
CA ILE A 105 -6.61 -9.08 7.50
C ILE A 105 -5.77 -8.17 6.60
N ASN A 106 -6.24 -6.95 6.34
CA ASN A 106 -5.52 -5.96 5.55
C ASN A 106 -4.12 -5.66 6.12
N GLU A 107 -4.00 -5.47 7.43
CA GLU A 107 -2.71 -5.17 8.06
C GLU A 107 -1.75 -6.38 8.04
N ALA A 108 -2.28 -7.59 8.26
CA ALA A 108 -1.50 -8.82 8.16
C ALA A 108 -0.97 -9.04 6.72
N ALA A 109 -1.83 -8.85 5.71
CA ALA A 109 -1.44 -8.94 4.30
C ALA A 109 -0.39 -7.89 3.93
N LYS A 110 -0.59 -6.61 4.28
CA LYS A 110 0.40 -5.54 4.06
C LYS A 110 1.73 -5.81 4.75
N SER A 111 1.70 -6.35 5.96
CA SER A 111 2.90 -6.75 6.70
C SER A 111 3.66 -7.86 5.97
N LEU A 112 2.95 -8.89 5.49
CA LEU A 112 3.53 -9.97 4.70
C LEU A 112 4.10 -9.47 3.35
N SER A 113 3.37 -8.63 2.60
CA SER A 113 3.89 -8.01 1.37
C SER A 113 5.19 -7.24 1.63
N LYS A 114 5.24 -6.44 2.69
CA LYS A 114 6.46 -5.69 3.08
C LYS A 114 7.61 -6.61 3.45
N LYS A 115 7.34 -7.80 3.99
CA LYS A 115 8.36 -8.80 4.31
C LYS A 115 8.94 -9.45 3.05
N LEU A 116 8.11 -9.65 2.03
CA LEU A 116 8.52 -10.26 0.76
C LEU A 116 9.35 -9.31 -0.13
N GLN A 117 9.08 -8.00 -0.10
CA GLN A 117 9.76 -7.02 -0.96
C GLN A 117 11.29 -6.99 -0.84
N PRO A 118 11.91 -6.87 0.36
CA PRO A 118 13.37 -6.78 0.49
C PRO A 118 14.10 -8.05 0.10
N SER A 119 13.40 -9.19 0.13
CA SER A 119 13.95 -10.50 -0.17
C SER A 119 13.73 -10.92 -1.63
N GLY A 120 13.24 -10.02 -2.49
CA GLY A 120 12.92 -10.35 -3.88
C GLY A 120 11.84 -11.43 -4.00
N HIS A 121 10.83 -11.38 -3.12
CA HIS A 121 9.76 -12.39 -3.00
C HIS A 121 10.24 -13.78 -2.54
N GLN A 122 11.43 -13.91 -1.95
CA GLN A 122 11.83 -15.17 -1.34
C GLN A 122 10.89 -15.59 -0.21
N TRP A 123 10.26 -16.75 -0.39
CA TRP A 123 9.35 -17.37 0.56
C TRP A 123 10.09 -18.14 1.65
N THR A 124 10.81 -17.41 2.50
CA THR A 124 11.47 -17.98 3.69
C THR A 124 10.46 -18.71 4.58
N GLN A 125 10.94 -19.66 5.40
CA GLN A 125 10.09 -20.39 6.37
C GLN A 125 9.22 -19.44 7.21
N SER A 126 9.79 -18.34 7.69
CA SER A 126 9.07 -17.35 8.48
C SER A 126 8.03 -16.55 7.68
N ALA A 127 8.22 -16.35 6.37
CA ALA A 127 7.21 -15.74 5.51
C ALA A 127 6.04 -16.71 5.25
N ARG A 128 6.36 -17.99 5.02
CA ARG A 128 5.36 -19.06 4.84
C ARG A 128 4.49 -19.26 6.08
N GLU A 129 5.09 -19.26 7.27
CA GLU A 129 4.34 -19.31 8.54
C GLU A 129 3.38 -18.13 8.68
N GLN A 130 3.82 -16.90 8.35
CA GLN A 130 2.94 -15.73 8.36
C GLN A 130 1.82 -15.82 7.32
N ALA A 131 2.06 -16.43 6.17
CA ALA A 131 1.03 -16.65 5.16
C ALA A 131 -0.03 -17.65 5.61
N TYR A 132 0.36 -18.74 6.29
CA TYR A 132 -0.63 -19.64 6.92
C TYR A 132 -1.44 -18.93 8.01
N GLN A 133 -0.80 -18.10 8.83
CA GLN A 133 -1.50 -17.29 9.84
C GLN A 133 -2.49 -16.29 9.20
N LEU A 134 -2.14 -15.72 8.05
CA LEU A 134 -3.06 -14.87 7.28
C LEU A 134 -4.27 -15.68 6.78
N CYS A 135 -4.04 -16.89 6.26
CA CYS A 135 -5.13 -17.79 5.84
C CYS A 135 -6.05 -18.16 7.01
N ASP A 136 -5.48 -18.51 8.17
CA ASP A 136 -6.24 -18.79 9.39
C ASP A 136 -7.06 -17.59 9.85
N LEU A 137 -6.51 -16.38 9.75
CA LEU A 137 -7.20 -15.15 10.13
C LEU A 137 -8.42 -14.90 9.23
N ILE A 138 -8.26 -15.10 7.92
CA ILE A 138 -9.35 -14.98 6.95
C ILE A 138 -10.47 -15.98 7.28
N GLU A 139 -10.16 -17.26 7.39
CA GLU A 139 -11.14 -18.31 7.68
C GLU A 139 -11.88 -18.07 9.01
N LYS A 140 -11.14 -17.59 10.02
CA LYS A 140 -11.72 -17.24 11.32
C LYS A 140 -12.67 -16.05 11.23
N SER A 141 -12.34 -15.02 10.46
CA SER A 141 -13.20 -13.84 10.30
C SER A 141 -14.47 -14.19 9.54
N GLU A 142 -14.37 -14.98 8.47
CA GLU A 142 -15.50 -15.44 7.65
C GLU A 142 -16.45 -16.40 8.40
N SER A 143 -15.93 -17.14 9.37
CA SER A 143 -16.73 -18.06 10.19
C SER A 143 -17.51 -17.36 11.33
N LYS A 144 -17.32 -16.05 11.55
CA LYS A 144 -18.04 -15.33 12.60
C LYS A 144 -19.50 -15.12 12.17
N PRO A 145 -20.48 -15.44 13.04
CA PRO A 145 -21.86 -15.08 12.75
C PRO A 145 -21.95 -13.56 12.66
N THR A 146 -22.36 -13.06 11.49
CA THR A 146 -22.63 -11.64 11.26
C THR A 146 -23.71 -11.20 12.26
N ALA A 147 -23.33 -10.40 13.25
CA ALA A 147 -24.27 -9.79 14.18
C ALA A 147 -25.04 -8.69 13.43
N HIS A 148 -25.99 -9.08 12.60
CA HIS A 148 -27.02 -8.14 12.15
C HIS A 148 -27.88 -7.78 13.35
N PRO A 149 -28.05 -6.48 13.68
CA PRO A 149 -29.09 -6.10 14.63
C PRO A 149 -30.43 -6.50 14.00
N VAL A 150 -31.08 -7.52 14.55
CA VAL A 150 -32.48 -7.80 14.27
C VAL A 150 -33.26 -6.60 14.78
N THR A 151 -33.58 -5.66 13.90
CA THR A 151 -34.57 -4.62 14.18
C THR A 151 -35.91 -5.33 14.38
N LEU A 152 -36.23 -5.66 15.62
CA LEU A 152 -37.58 -6.05 16.01
C LEU A 152 -38.43 -4.79 15.87
N GLU A 153 -39.09 -4.64 14.72
CA GLU A 153 -40.19 -3.69 14.59
C GLU A 153 -41.26 -4.07 15.62
N SER A 154 -41.31 -3.31 16.70
CA SER A 154 -42.39 -3.36 17.67
C SER A 154 -43.67 -2.94 16.95
N LYS A 155 -44.49 -3.94 16.63
CA LYS A 155 -45.85 -3.75 16.17
C LYS A 155 -46.64 -3.05 17.29
N SER A 156 -46.74 -1.73 17.19
CA SER A 156 -47.62 -0.92 18.03
C SER A 156 -49.06 -1.33 17.69
N SER A 157 -49.75 -1.90 18.67
CA SER A 157 -51.20 -2.15 18.63
C SER A 157 -51.91 -1.25 19.63
#